data_AF-A0A813KRX7-F1
#
_entry.id   AF-A0A813KRX7-F1
#
_cell.length_a   1.000
_cell.length_b   1.000
_cell.length_c   1.000
_cell.angle_alpha   90.00
_cell.angle_beta   90.00
_cell.angle_gamma   90.00
#
_symmetry.space_group_name_H-M   'P 1'
#
loop_
_entity.id
_entity.type
_entity.pdbx_description
1 polymer ?
#
loop_
_entity_poly.entity_id
_entity_poly.type
_entity_poly.pdbx_seq_one_letter_code
_entity_poly.pdbx_strand_id
1 'polypeptide(L)'
;MFLKLHILSCLDLMIDDFSLQYAELGDAEQGILQWSLIQATLNQASNRLEGSFLISFTAIVAGFDTLSADLIGSTEMLDHVEHCSGEASWLLQPLLMIISKGLLLTYILLRAAGISHKCERTKHFINSLLTPLSEDSSYLDTGRSYLVRYIDDSAAGFCIQGGRITFFAVMKLFYGMCALTFAIVTQAYSS
;
A
#
# COMPACT_ATOMS: atom_id res chain seq x y z
N MET A 1 5.19 -4.44 11.31
CA MET A 1 4.25 -4.55 10.17
C MET A 1 2.80 -4.36 10.61
N PHE A 2 2.32 -5.00 11.68
CA PHE A 2 0.95 -4.81 12.21
C PHE A 2 0.56 -3.35 12.51
N LEU A 3 1.48 -2.57 13.11
CA LEU A 3 1.24 -1.14 13.35
C LEU A 3 0.95 -0.37 12.04
N LYS A 4 1.61 -0.72 10.94
CA LYS A 4 1.36 -0.09 9.63
C LYS A 4 -0.06 -0.38 9.15
N LEU A 5 -0.50 -1.64 9.26
CA LEU A 5 -1.88 -2.02 8.92
C LEU A 5 -2.90 -1.28 9.79
N HIS A 6 -2.63 -1.16 11.09
CA HIS A 6 -3.52 -0.46 11.99
C HIS A 6 -3.65 1.02 11.60
N ILE A 7 -2.53 1.71 11.36
CA ILE A 7 -2.53 3.11 10.89
C ILE A 7 -3.30 3.25 9.57
N LEU A 8 -3.04 2.37 8.60
CA LEU A 8 -3.75 2.40 7.31
C LEU A 8 -5.25 2.17 7.48
N SER A 9 -5.66 1.25 8.35
CA SER A 9 -7.09 1.04 8.64
C SER A 9 -7.73 2.25 9.36
N CYS A 10 -7.01 2.94 10.25
CA CYS A 10 -7.50 4.18 10.84
C CYS A 10 -7.71 5.27 9.78
N LEU A 11 -6.75 5.43 8.86
CA LEU A 11 -6.87 6.40 7.75
C LEU A 11 -8.03 6.06 6.81
N ASP A 12 -8.22 4.76 6.52
CA ASP A 12 -9.34 4.25 5.72
C ASP A 12 -10.70 4.61 6.35
N LEU A 13 -10.81 4.44 7.68
CA LEU A 13 -12.00 4.81 8.45
C LEU A 13 -12.24 6.32 8.52
N MET A 14 -11.19 7.14 8.64
CA MET A 14 -11.33 8.60 8.63
C MET A 14 -11.97 9.12 7.33
N ILE A 15 -11.66 8.49 6.19
CA ILE A 15 -12.25 8.85 4.90
C ILE A 15 -13.73 8.42 4.83
N ASP A 16 -14.08 7.27 5.39
CA ASP A 16 -15.48 6.83 5.47
C ASP A 16 -16.30 7.75 6.36
N ASP A 17 -15.78 8.07 7.54
CA ASP A 17 -16.42 8.97 8.51
C ASP A 17 -16.68 10.35 7.92
N PHE A 18 -15.69 10.92 7.21
CA PHE A 18 -15.89 12.16 6.45
C PHE A 18 -16.97 12.03 5.39
N SER A 19 -16.98 10.95 4.62
CA SER A 19 -17.95 10.75 3.54
C SER A 19 -19.38 10.64 4.11
N LEU A 20 -19.55 9.98 5.26
CA LEU A 20 -20.82 9.88 5.98
C LEU A 20 -21.26 11.24 6.55
N GLN A 21 -20.39 11.92 7.29
CA GLN A 21 -20.70 13.24 7.87
C GLN A 21 -21.07 14.26 6.80
N TYR A 22 -20.34 14.27 5.67
CA TYR A 22 -20.67 15.17 4.56
C TYR A 22 -22.01 14.82 3.91
N ALA A 23 -22.34 13.53 3.79
CA ALA A 23 -23.64 13.10 3.27
C ALA A 23 -24.81 13.50 4.17
N GLU A 24 -24.61 13.56 5.49
CA GLU A 24 -25.63 13.95 6.47
C GLU A 24 -25.80 15.47 6.58
N LEU A 25 -24.71 16.23 6.65
CA LEU A 25 -24.73 17.67 6.93
C LEU A 25 -24.76 18.53 5.65
N GLY A 26 -24.11 18.10 4.58
CA GLY A 26 -24.03 18.83 3.31
C GLY A 26 -23.30 20.19 3.39
N ASP A 27 -22.62 20.51 4.49
CA ASP A 27 -21.90 21.77 4.66
C ASP A 27 -20.51 21.72 3.97
N ALA A 28 -20.39 22.50 2.89
CA ALA A 28 -19.16 22.60 2.12
C ALA A 28 -18.00 23.24 2.90
N GLU A 29 -18.26 24.24 3.77
CA GLU A 29 -17.21 24.94 4.52
C GLU A 29 -16.59 23.99 5.56
N GLN A 30 -17.44 23.31 6.32
CA GLN A 30 -17.01 22.26 7.23
C GLN A 30 -16.30 21.11 6.48
N GLY A 31 -16.82 20.73 5.31
CA GLY A 31 -16.21 19.70 4.46
C GLY A 31 -14.76 20.02 4.04
N ILE A 32 -14.48 21.27 3.67
CA ILE A 32 -13.12 21.73 3.32
C ILE A 32 -12.18 21.60 4.52
N LEU A 33 -12.63 22.07 5.69
CA LEU A 33 -11.83 22.04 6.92
C LEU A 33 -11.51 20.59 7.34
N GLN A 34 -12.52 19.72 7.34
CA GLN A 34 -12.33 18.30 7.64
C GLN A 34 -11.42 17.60 6.62
N TRP A 35 -11.61 17.86 5.32
CA TRP A 35 -10.74 17.28 4.29
C TRP A 35 -9.29 17.73 4.42
N SER A 36 -9.06 19.01 4.73
CA SER A 36 -7.70 19.54 4.95
C SER A 36 -6.97 18.83 6.09
N LEU A 37 -7.71 18.49 7.16
CA LEU A 37 -7.18 17.72 8.29
C LEU A 37 -6.85 16.28 7.88
N ILE A 38 -7.73 15.62 7.12
CA ILE A 38 -7.51 14.28 6.59
C ILE A 38 -6.29 14.25 5.68
N GLN A 39 -6.18 15.20 4.75
CA GLN A 39 -5.04 15.33 3.85
C GLN A 39 -3.73 15.54 4.63
N ALA A 40 -3.72 16.44 5.62
CA ALA A 40 -2.55 16.66 6.47
C ALA A 40 -2.15 15.39 7.22
N THR A 41 -3.13 14.66 7.77
CA THR A 41 -2.91 13.40 8.50
C THR A 41 -2.39 12.30 7.57
N LEU A 42 -2.97 12.16 6.38
CA LEU A 42 -2.51 11.22 5.34
C LEU A 42 -1.06 11.51 4.97
N ASN A 43 -0.72 12.76 4.65
CA ASN A 43 0.64 13.15 4.29
C ASN A 43 1.64 12.88 5.42
N GLN A 44 1.27 13.23 6.67
CA GLN A 44 2.11 12.97 7.83
C GLN A 44 2.33 11.47 8.05
N ALA A 45 1.26 10.67 7.99
CA ALA A 45 1.35 9.23 8.14
C ALA A 45 2.18 8.60 7.01
N SER A 46 1.99 9.07 5.77
CA SER A 46 2.73 8.61 4.61
C SER A 46 4.23 8.85 4.76
N ASN A 47 4.62 10.08 5.10
CA ASN A 47 6.03 10.45 5.31
C ASN A 47 6.68 9.65 6.46
N ARG A 48 5.93 9.33 7.51
CA ARG A 48 6.43 8.52 8.63
C ARG A 48 6.54 7.03 8.29
N LEU A 49 5.62 6.51 7.47
CA LEU A 49 5.60 5.11 7.07
C LEU A 49 6.56 4.81 5.94
N GLU A 50 6.87 5.79 5.08
CA GLU A 50 7.78 5.67 3.94
C GLU A 50 9.12 5.04 4.33
N GLY A 51 9.84 5.63 5.29
CA GLY A 51 11.14 5.11 5.71
C GLY A 51 11.04 3.66 6.21
N SER A 52 9.95 3.33 6.91
CA SER A 52 9.72 1.98 7.37
C SER A 52 9.40 1.01 6.22
N PHE A 53 8.73 1.45 5.15
CA PHE A 53 8.50 0.64 3.95
C PHE A 53 9.79 0.34 3.22
N LEU A 54 10.63 1.35 3.03
CA LEU A 54 11.94 1.19 2.40
C LEU A 54 12.80 0.18 3.19
N ILE A 55 12.89 0.34 4.51
CA ILE A 55 13.64 -0.61 5.36
C ILE A 55 13.07 -2.04 5.26
N SER A 56 11.74 -2.20 5.20
CA SER A 56 11.13 -3.53 5.07
C SER A 56 11.45 -4.14 3.70
N PHE A 57 11.40 -3.34 2.64
CA PHE A 57 11.71 -3.77 1.28
C PHE A 57 13.19 -4.14 1.14
N THR A 58 14.11 -3.30 1.61
CA THR A 58 15.55 -3.57 1.57
C THR A 58 15.90 -4.81 2.39
N ALA A 59 15.26 -5.04 3.53
CA ALA A 59 15.46 -6.25 4.33
C ALA A 59 15.01 -7.52 3.63
N ILE A 60 13.93 -7.45 2.82
CA ILE A 60 13.46 -8.59 2.02
C ILE A 60 14.43 -8.88 0.87
N VAL A 61 14.87 -7.84 0.15
CA VAL A 61 15.85 -7.97 -0.95
C VAL A 61 17.17 -8.55 -0.42
N ALA A 62 17.72 -7.98 0.65
CA ALA A 62 18.93 -8.50 1.28
C ALA A 62 18.76 -9.96 1.77
N GLY A 63 17.55 -10.33 2.20
CA GLY A 63 17.21 -11.71 2.55
C GLY A 63 17.31 -12.67 1.36
N PHE A 64 16.90 -12.23 0.16
CA PHE A 64 17.08 -13.02 -1.04
C PHE A 64 18.53 -13.07 -1.51
N ASP A 65 19.25 -11.94 -1.43
CA ASP A 65 20.67 -11.90 -1.81
C ASP A 65 21.49 -12.87 -0.95
N THR A 66 21.29 -12.83 0.37
CA THR A 66 21.94 -13.77 1.31
C THR A 66 21.57 -15.22 1.02
N LEU A 67 20.29 -15.52 0.78
CA LEU A 67 19.87 -16.88 0.41
C LEU A 67 20.50 -17.36 -0.91
N SER A 68 20.60 -16.48 -1.91
CA SER A 68 21.24 -16.82 -3.19
C SER A 68 22.74 -17.07 -3.06
N ALA A 69 23.43 -16.30 -2.21
CA ALA A 69 24.85 -16.47 -1.94
C ALA A 69 25.12 -17.81 -1.20
N ASP A 70 24.27 -18.16 -0.23
CA ASP A 70 24.36 -19.44 0.47
C ASP A 70 24.11 -20.63 -0.47
N LEU A 71 23.17 -20.51 -1.41
CA LEU A 71 22.93 -21.54 -2.42
C LEU A 71 24.17 -21.78 -3.29
N ILE A 72 24.77 -20.72 -3.83
CA ILE A 72 25.97 -20.81 -4.67
C ILE A 72 27.14 -21.42 -3.89
N GLY A 73 27.37 -20.97 -2.65
CA GLY A 73 28.45 -21.50 -1.81
C GLY A 73 28.25 -22.96 -1.43
N SER A 74 27.00 -23.40 -1.24
CA SER A 74 26.69 -24.80 -0.92
C SER A 74 26.94 -25.75 -2.10
N THR A 75 26.72 -25.30 -3.34
CA THR A 75 26.98 -26.10 -4.54
C THR A 75 28.47 -26.44 -4.70
N GLU A 76 29.38 -25.53 -4.33
CA GLU A 76 30.83 -25.78 -4.38
C GLU A 76 31.31 -26.78 -3.31
N MET A 77 30.60 -26.91 -2.18
CA MET A 77 30.95 -27.85 -1.10
C MET A 77 30.33 -29.25 -1.28
N LEU A 78 29.19 -29.36 -1.97
CA LEU A 78 28.42 -30.61 -2.10
C LEU A 78 29.01 -31.63 -3.08
N ASP A 79 29.97 -31.24 -3.93
CA ASP A 79 30.76 -32.15 -4.79
C ASP A 79 31.60 -33.18 -3.99
N HIS A 80 31.61 -33.10 -2.64
CA HIS A 80 32.33 -34.03 -1.77
C HIS A 80 31.45 -34.84 -0.80
N VAL A 81 30.13 -34.65 -0.77
CA VAL A 81 29.27 -35.30 0.23
C VAL A 81 27.97 -35.83 -0.41
N GLU A 82 28.09 -36.84 -1.26
CA GLU A 82 26.95 -37.69 -1.64
C GLU A 82 26.48 -38.48 -0.41
N HIS A 83 25.26 -38.24 0.07
CA HIS A 83 24.40 -39.10 0.93
C HIS A 83 23.79 -38.43 2.18
N CYS A 84 23.06 -37.32 2.03
CA CYS A 84 22.10 -36.90 3.08
C CYS A 84 20.80 -36.35 2.48
N SER A 85 19.83 -37.23 2.24
CA SER A 85 18.48 -36.95 1.74
C SER A 85 17.56 -36.17 2.71
N GLY A 86 18.11 -35.58 3.77
CA GLY A 86 17.38 -34.80 4.79
C GLY A 86 17.62 -33.28 4.76
N GLU A 87 18.53 -32.79 3.91
CA GLU A 87 19.04 -31.41 4.00
C GLU A 87 18.18 -30.35 3.29
N ALA A 88 17.29 -30.70 2.36
CA ALA A 88 16.42 -29.70 1.71
C ALA A 88 15.51 -28.89 2.68
N SER A 89 15.33 -29.38 3.91
CA SER A 89 14.55 -28.71 4.95
C SER A 89 15.16 -27.38 5.42
N TRP A 90 16.50 -27.23 5.45
CA TRP A 90 17.14 -26.05 6.05
C TRP A 90 17.05 -24.80 5.16
N LEU A 91 16.96 -24.96 3.84
CA LEU A 91 16.79 -23.86 2.87
C LEU A 91 15.31 -23.46 2.68
N LEU A 92 14.39 -24.41 2.84
CA LEU A 92 12.96 -24.16 2.68
C LEU A 92 12.42 -23.19 3.75
N GLN A 93 12.92 -23.31 4.99
CA GLN A 93 12.48 -22.47 6.11
C GLN A 93 12.78 -20.97 5.93
N PRO A 94 14.01 -20.52 5.62
CA PRO A 94 14.29 -19.10 5.38
C PRO A 94 13.55 -18.57 4.16
N LEU A 95 13.45 -19.36 3.08
CA LEU A 95 12.69 -18.99 1.88
C LEU A 95 11.22 -18.70 2.22
N LEU A 96 10.55 -19.59 2.95
CA LEU A 96 9.16 -19.40 3.38
C LEU A 96 8.99 -18.15 4.26
N MET A 97 9.95 -17.86 5.14
CA MET A 97 9.92 -16.65 5.96
C MET A 97 10.04 -15.37 5.12
N ILE A 98 10.93 -15.35 4.13
CA ILE A 98 11.10 -14.20 3.23
C ILE A 98 9.84 -13.99 2.40
N ILE A 99 9.29 -15.06 1.80
CA ILE A 99 8.05 -15.00 1.02
C ILE A 99 6.90 -14.49 1.90
N SER A 100 6.71 -15.02 3.10
CA SER A 100 5.65 -14.58 4.02
C SER A 100 5.75 -13.09 4.34
N LYS A 101 6.96 -12.60 4.65
CA LYS A 101 7.20 -11.16 4.89
C LYS A 101 6.98 -10.32 3.64
N GLY A 102 7.37 -10.82 2.47
CA GLY A 102 7.15 -10.18 1.17
C GLY A 102 5.68 -10.04 0.81
N LEU A 103 4.90 -11.10 1.03
CA LEU A 103 3.44 -11.09 0.85
C LEU A 103 2.78 -10.10 1.81
N LEU A 104 3.19 -10.11 3.08
CA LEU A 104 2.66 -9.16 4.07
C LEU A 104 2.99 -7.71 3.70
N LEU A 105 4.22 -7.42 3.26
CA LEU A 105 4.60 -6.09 2.79
C LEU A 105 3.74 -5.66 1.58
N THR A 106 3.59 -6.56 0.60
CA THR A 106 2.78 -6.30 -0.60
C THR A 106 1.32 -6.01 -0.24
N TYR A 107 0.75 -6.79 0.69
CA TYR A 107 -0.61 -6.56 1.19
C TYR A 107 -0.76 -5.19 1.86
N ILE A 108 0.22 -4.76 2.66
CA ILE A 108 0.21 -3.43 3.28
C ILE A 108 0.25 -2.33 2.21
N LEU A 109 1.12 -2.47 1.20
CA LEU A 109 1.20 -1.53 0.08
C LEU A 109 -0.10 -1.49 -0.73
N LEU A 110 -0.77 -2.63 -0.89
CA LEU A 110 -2.07 -2.73 -1.55
C LEU A 110 -3.16 -1.98 -0.77
N ARG A 111 -3.17 -2.10 0.57
CA ARG A 111 -4.08 -1.31 1.42
C ARG A 111 -3.79 0.18 1.31
N ALA A 112 -2.52 0.59 1.28
CA ALA A 112 -2.14 2.00 1.07
C ALA A 112 -2.57 2.53 -0.31
N ALA A 113 -2.44 1.73 -1.37
CA ALA A 113 -2.97 2.07 -2.69
C ALA A 113 -4.51 2.17 -2.69
N GLY A 114 -5.18 1.30 -1.93
CA GLY A 114 -6.63 1.33 -1.72
C GLY A 114 -7.11 2.64 -1.10
N ILE A 115 -6.40 3.16 -0.09
CA ILE A 115 -6.70 4.47 0.52
C ILE A 115 -6.61 5.58 -0.53
N SER A 116 -5.55 5.58 -1.34
CA SER A 116 -5.37 6.58 -2.40
C SER A 116 -6.52 6.55 -3.41
N HIS A 117 -6.96 5.36 -3.80
CA HIS A 117 -8.10 5.18 -4.69
C HIS A 117 -9.43 5.58 -4.02
N LYS A 118 -9.55 5.41 -2.71
CA LYS A 118 -10.71 5.83 -1.94
C LYS A 118 -10.81 7.36 -1.88
N CYS A 119 -9.71 8.05 -1.60
CA CYS A 119 -9.66 9.52 -1.69
C CYS A 119 -10.11 10.02 -3.06
N GLU A 120 -9.67 9.36 -4.13
CA GLU A 120 -10.09 9.68 -5.49
C GLU A 120 -11.58 9.41 -5.73
N ARG A 121 -12.17 8.38 -5.10
CA ARG A 121 -13.61 8.10 -5.20
C ARG A 121 -14.46 9.07 -4.39
N THR A 122 -13.95 9.61 -3.28
CA THR A 122 -14.69 10.55 -2.43
C THR A 122 -15.15 11.78 -3.22
N LYS A 123 -14.34 12.29 -4.16
CA LYS A 123 -14.74 13.42 -5.02
C LYS A 123 -15.95 13.09 -5.89
N HIS A 124 -15.99 11.88 -6.46
CA HIS A 124 -17.10 11.41 -7.29
C HIS A 124 -18.34 11.14 -6.45
N PHE A 125 -18.16 10.61 -5.25
CA PHE A 125 -19.23 10.40 -4.28
C PHE A 125 -19.90 11.74 -3.92
N ILE A 126 -19.12 12.76 -3.54
CA ILE A 126 -19.62 14.10 -3.23
C ILE A 126 -20.39 14.69 -4.41
N ASN A 127 -19.84 14.58 -5.62
CA ASN A 127 -20.50 15.09 -6.82
C ASN A 127 -21.82 14.36 -7.14
N SER A 128 -21.93 13.08 -6.76
CA SER A 128 -23.11 12.25 -7.02
C SER A 128 -24.22 12.39 -5.97
N LEU A 129 -23.92 12.95 -4.79
CA LEU A 129 -24.91 13.16 -3.73
C LEU A 129 -26.00 14.11 -4.24
N LEU A 130 -27.21 13.59 -4.46
CA LEU A 130 -28.39 14.40 -4.72
C LEU A 130 -28.75 15.13 -3.43
N THR A 131 -28.37 16.39 -3.32
CA THR A 131 -28.86 17.26 -2.24
C THR A 131 -30.37 17.39 -2.41
N PRO A 132 -31.18 17.09 -1.38
CA PRO A 132 -32.62 17.26 -1.46
C PRO A 132 -32.94 18.76 -1.59
N LEU A 133 -33.12 19.16 -2.86
CA LEU A 133 -33.91 20.28 -3.38
C LEU A 133 -34.49 21.21 -2.30
N SER A 134 -33.70 22.19 -1.87
CA SER A 134 -34.29 23.50 -1.57
C SER A 134 -34.73 24.10 -2.91
N GLU A 135 -35.99 24.51 -2.98
CA GLU A 135 -36.72 24.86 -4.22
C GLU A 135 -36.11 26.03 -5.02
N ASP A 136 -35.08 26.71 -4.51
CA ASP A 136 -34.33 27.80 -5.17
C ASP A 136 -33.04 27.32 -5.86
N SER A 137 -33.17 26.29 -6.71
CA SER A 137 -32.10 25.43 -7.26
C SER A 137 -31.12 26.05 -8.29
N SER A 138 -30.93 27.37 -8.29
CA SER A 138 -30.00 28.06 -9.21
C SER A 138 -28.64 28.39 -8.57
N TYR A 139 -28.60 28.58 -7.24
CA TYR A 139 -27.38 28.96 -6.50
C TYR A 139 -26.72 27.78 -5.75
N LEU A 140 -27.30 26.58 -5.84
CA LEU A 140 -27.05 25.46 -4.92
C LEU A 140 -25.93 24.49 -5.30
N ASP A 141 -24.92 24.93 -6.04
CA ASP A 141 -23.81 24.01 -6.35
C ASP A 141 -22.40 24.61 -6.33
N THR A 142 -22.25 25.91 -6.04
CA THR A 142 -20.92 26.53 -6.04
C THR A 142 -20.05 26.00 -4.90
N GLY A 143 -20.60 25.81 -3.70
CA GLY A 143 -19.86 25.28 -2.55
C GLY A 143 -19.42 23.82 -2.74
N ARG A 144 -20.31 22.96 -3.24
CA ARG A 144 -19.99 21.56 -3.53
C ARG A 144 -19.01 21.44 -4.69
N SER A 145 -19.21 22.18 -5.78
CA SER A 145 -18.25 22.21 -6.90
C SER A 145 -16.87 22.69 -6.45
N TYR A 146 -16.82 23.71 -5.58
CA TYR A 146 -15.57 24.16 -4.97
C TYR A 146 -14.93 23.08 -4.10
N LEU A 147 -15.69 22.39 -3.25
CA LEU A 147 -15.16 21.29 -2.43
C LEU A 147 -14.63 20.14 -3.30
N VAL A 148 -15.39 19.71 -4.31
CA VAL A 148 -14.94 18.65 -5.25
C VAL A 148 -13.64 19.06 -5.93
N ARG A 149 -13.55 20.31 -6.39
CA ARG A 149 -12.33 20.86 -6.98
C ARG A 149 -11.18 20.93 -5.97
N TYR A 150 -11.45 21.36 -4.74
CA TYR A 150 -10.46 21.40 -3.67
C TYR A 150 -9.92 19.99 -3.37
N ILE A 151 -10.78 18.99 -3.32
CA ILE A 151 -10.39 17.59 -3.14
C ILE A 151 -9.51 17.11 -4.30
N ASP A 152 -9.86 17.44 -5.54
CA ASP A 152 -9.08 17.08 -6.72
C ASP A 152 -7.70 17.77 -6.72
N ASP A 153 -7.66 19.07 -6.46
CA ASP A 153 -6.45 19.89 -6.39
C ASP A 153 -5.56 19.53 -5.19
N SER A 154 -6.14 18.99 -4.11
CA SER A 154 -5.40 18.58 -2.91
C SER A 154 -4.46 17.39 -3.13
N ALA A 155 -4.68 16.63 -4.22
CA ALA A 155 -3.97 15.40 -4.54
C ALA A 155 -3.83 14.43 -3.35
N ALA A 156 -4.83 14.42 -2.45
CA ALA A 156 -4.78 13.61 -1.24
C ALA A 156 -4.66 12.11 -1.59
N GLY A 157 -3.70 11.45 -0.93
CA GLY A 157 -3.41 10.05 -1.17
C GLY A 157 -2.17 9.62 -0.40
N PHE A 158 -1.84 8.35 -0.54
CA PHE A 158 -0.65 7.77 0.08
C PHE A 158 0.54 7.87 -0.88
N CYS A 159 1.57 8.60 -0.47
CA CYS A 159 2.75 8.90 -1.27
C CYS A 159 4.02 8.28 -0.67
N ILE A 160 4.81 7.57 -1.48
CA ILE A 160 6.16 7.10 -1.14
C ILE A 160 7.13 7.82 -2.08
N GLN A 161 8.14 8.49 -1.52
CA GLN A 161 9.15 9.25 -2.27
C GLN A 161 8.54 10.33 -3.18
N GLY A 162 7.47 10.97 -2.72
CA GLY A 162 6.72 11.97 -3.50
C GLY A 162 5.88 11.38 -4.65
N GLY A 163 5.92 10.07 -4.90
CA GLY A 163 5.07 9.38 -5.86
C GLY A 163 3.84 8.75 -5.19
N ARG A 164 2.65 8.96 -5.76
CA ARG A 164 1.41 8.31 -5.30
C ARG A 164 1.49 6.81 -5.53
N ILE A 165 1.27 6.00 -4.49
CA ILE A 165 1.24 4.54 -4.66
C ILE A 165 -0.02 4.18 -5.45
N THR A 166 0.17 3.54 -6.59
CA THR A 166 -0.92 2.97 -7.40
C THR A 166 -0.95 1.46 -7.27
N PHE A 167 -2.14 0.87 -7.44
CA PHE A 167 -2.30 -0.59 -7.53
C PHE A 167 -1.35 -1.21 -8.56
N PHE A 168 -1.18 -0.54 -9.69
CA PHE A 168 -0.29 -0.99 -10.75
C PHE A 168 1.18 -1.05 -10.32
N ALA A 169 1.66 -0.07 -9.55
CA ALA A 169 3.03 -0.09 -9.01
C ALA A 169 3.22 -1.25 -8.02
N VAL A 170 2.24 -1.50 -7.15
CA VAL A 170 2.28 -2.62 -6.20
C VAL A 170 2.29 -3.97 -6.92
N MET A 171 1.49 -4.12 -7.98
CA MET A 171 1.46 -5.34 -8.80
C MET A 171 2.79 -5.62 -9.51
N LYS A 172 3.50 -4.58 -9.98
CA LYS A 172 4.84 -4.73 -10.54
C LYS A 172 5.84 -5.24 -9.51
N LEU A 173 5.80 -4.69 -8.29
CA LEU A 173 6.66 -5.16 -7.19
C LEU A 173 6.34 -6.61 -6.82
N PHE A 174 5.05 -6.96 -6.72
CA PHE A 174 4.62 -8.32 -6.46
C PHE A 174 5.11 -9.30 -7.54
N TYR A 175 4.97 -8.93 -8.81
CA TYR A 175 5.45 -9.75 -9.92
C TYR A 175 6.98 -9.95 -9.85
N GLY A 176 7.74 -8.89 -9.58
CA GLY A 176 9.19 -8.97 -9.42
C GLY A 176 9.60 -9.91 -8.27
N MET A 177 8.89 -9.83 -7.14
CA MET A 177 9.09 -10.73 -5.99
C MET A 177 8.81 -12.20 -6.33
N CYS A 178 7.72 -12.48 -7.05
CA CYS A 178 7.39 -13.83 -7.52
C CYS A 178 8.42 -14.37 -8.50
N ALA A 179 8.86 -13.54 -9.47
CA ALA A 179 9.88 -13.93 -10.45
C ALA A 179 11.21 -14.26 -9.78
N LEU A 180 11.63 -13.46 -8.80
CA LEU A 180 12.86 -13.69 -8.05
C LEU A 180 12.77 -14.95 -7.18
N THR A 181 11.64 -15.16 -6.52
CA THR A 181 11.37 -16.40 -5.78
C THR A 181 11.45 -17.62 -6.69
N PHE A 182 10.82 -17.55 -7.87
CA PHE A 182 10.84 -18.63 -8.86
C PHE A 182 12.25 -18.93 -9.38
N ALA A 183 13.06 -17.89 -9.63
CA ALA A 183 14.44 -18.04 -10.06
C ALA A 183 15.27 -18.78 -9.00
N ILE A 184 15.15 -18.39 -7.73
CA ILE A 184 15.86 -19.04 -6.61
C ILE A 184 15.43 -20.50 -6.44
N VAL A 185 14.12 -20.76 -6.49
CA VAL A 185 13.60 -22.13 -6.41
C VAL A 185 14.10 -22.98 -7.56
N THR A 186 14.11 -22.44 -8.79
CA THR A 186 14.58 -23.15 -9.96
C THR A 186 16.08 -23.46 -9.87
N GLN A 187 16.88 -22.51 -9.37
CA GLN A 187 18.32 -22.74 -9.11
C GLN A 187 18.52 -23.86 -8.08
N ALA A 188 17.78 -23.82 -6.97
CA ALA A 188 17.86 -24.83 -5.91
C ALA A 188 17.43 -26.24 -6.35
N TYR A 189 16.58 -26.37 -7.38
CA TYR A 189 16.23 -27.66 -7.98
C TYR A 189 17.21 -28.11 -9.08
N SER A 190 17.94 -27.18 -9.69
CA SER A 190 18.90 -27.47 -10.76
C SER A 190 20.28 -27.88 -10.25
N SER A 191 20.64 -27.45 -9.03
CA SER A 191 21.83 -27.84 -8.27
C SER A 191 21.60 -29.16 -7.55
#